data_AF-A0A6G6CFX2-F1
#
_entry.id   AF-A0A6G6CFX2-F1
#
_cell.length_a   1.000
_cell.length_b   1.000
_cell.length_c   1.000
_cell.angle_alpha   90.00
_cell.angle_beta   90.00
_cell.angle_gamma   90.00
#
_symmetry.space_group_name_H-M   'P 1'
#
loop_
_entity.id
_entity.type
_entity.pdbx_description
1 polymer ?
#
loop_
_entity_poly.entity_id
_entity_poly.type
_entity_poly.pdbx_seq_one_letter_code
_entity_poly.pdbx_strand_id
1 'polypeptide(L)'
;MMFIMGLSLFLALVIFLSSSKHLLITLLCLEFLILLLFYFMFYSVYFSFLTSFFFLTISVCEGALGLSVLVSLVRSSGSDLIGLLND
;
A
#
# COMPACT_ATOMS: atom_id res chain seq x y z
N MET A 1 -10.28 -17.08 -12.53
CA MET A 1 -10.09 -16.40 -11.23
C MET A 1 -8.70 -15.82 -11.09
N MET A 2 -7.64 -16.64 -11.24
CA MET A 2 -6.24 -16.18 -11.14
C MET A 2 -5.87 -15.07 -12.15
N PHE A 3 -6.38 -15.13 -13.38
CA PHE A 3 -6.18 -14.08 -14.39
C PHE A 3 -6.84 -12.74 -14.01
N ILE A 4 -8.05 -12.78 -13.41
CA ILE A 4 -8.76 -11.58 -12.94
C ILE A 4 -8.00 -10.94 -11.78
N MET A 5 -7.47 -11.75 -10.85
CA MET A 5 -6.61 -11.25 -9.78
C MET A 5 -5.34 -10.60 -10.32
N GLY A 6 -4.67 -11.24 -11.28
CA GLY A 6 -3.48 -10.69 -11.93
C GLY A 6 -3.74 -9.36 -12.62
N LEU A 7 -4.87 -9.24 -13.34
CA LEU A 7 -5.31 -7.97 -13.91
C LEU A 7 -5.56 -6.92 -12.82
N SER A 8 -6.29 -7.24 -11.76
CA SER A 8 -6.54 -6.28 -10.67
C SER A 8 -5.26 -5.78 -10.00
N LEU A 9 -4.26 -6.65 -9.84
CA LEU A 9 -2.95 -6.28 -9.31
C LEU A 9 -2.22 -5.32 -10.24
N PHE A 10 -2.24 -5.60 -11.55
CA PHE A 10 -1.64 -4.72 -12.55
C PHE A 10 -2.32 -3.34 -12.58
N LEU A 11 -3.66 -3.30 -12.58
CA LEU A 11 -4.38 -2.03 -12.52
C LEU A 11 -4.07 -1.26 -11.22
N ALA A 12 -4.04 -1.94 -10.08
CA ALA A 12 -3.70 -1.33 -8.79
C ALA A 12 -2.29 -0.71 -8.81
N LEU A 13 -1.31 -1.39 -9.41
CA LEU A 13 0.05 -0.85 -9.59
C LEU A 13 0.06 0.41 -10.46
N VAL A 14 -0.67 0.41 -11.58
CA VAL A 14 -0.77 1.59 -12.46
C VAL A 14 -1.42 2.77 -11.72
N ILE A 15 -2.47 2.52 -10.93
CA ILE A 15 -3.14 3.54 -10.12
C ILE A 15 -2.19 4.10 -9.06
N PHE A 16 -1.43 3.23 -8.38
CA PHE A 16 -0.42 3.62 -7.41
C PHE A 16 0.65 4.54 -8.02
N LEU A 17 1.18 4.16 -9.18
CA LEU A 17 2.16 4.96 -9.93
C LEU A 17 1.60 6.32 -10.38
N SER A 18 0.30 6.41 -10.69
CA SER A 18 -0.33 7.66 -11.10
C SER A 18 -0.67 8.60 -9.94
N SER A 19 -0.70 8.10 -8.70
CA SER A 19 -1.29 8.78 -7.55
C SER A 19 -0.29 9.62 -6.73
N SER A 20 0.89 9.92 -7.27
CA SER A 20 2.06 10.46 -6.56
C SER A 20 1.96 11.89 -6.01
N LYS A 21 0.80 12.56 -6.07
CA LYS A 21 0.67 13.97 -5.66
C LYS A 21 0.28 14.14 -4.19
N HIS A 22 -0.63 13.28 -3.69
CA HIS A 22 -1.12 13.33 -2.32
C HIS A 22 -0.67 12.07 -1.58
N LEU A 23 0.14 12.27 -0.55
CA LEU A 23 0.81 11.17 0.15
C LEU A 23 -0.19 10.23 0.86
N LEU A 24 -1.30 10.77 1.39
CA LEU A 24 -2.40 9.95 1.94
C LEU A 24 -3.01 8.99 0.90
N ILE A 25 -3.26 9.50 -0.33
CA ILE A 25 -3.83 8.69 -1.42
C ILE A 25 -2.85 7.59 -1.84
N THR A 26 -1.54 7.87 -1.82
CA THR A 26 -0.52 6.84 -2.14
C THR A 26 -0.49 5.73 -1.09
N LEU A 27 -0.61 6.07 0.20
CA LEU A 27 -0.67 5.11 1.31
C LEU A 27 -1.90 4.21 1.20
N LEU A 28 -3.06 4.78 0.88
CA LEU A 28 -4.29 4.01 0.68
C LEU A 28 -4.16 3.03 -0.50
N CYS A 29 -3.56 3.46 -1.61
CA CYS A 29 -3.30 2.59 -2.76
C CYS A 29 -2.33 1.46 -2.43
N LEU A 30 -1.34 1.71 -1.57
CA LEU A 30 -0.38 0.72 -1.11
C LEU A 30 -1.04 -0.34 -0.20
N GLU A 31 -1.92 0.08 0.71
CA GLU A 31 -2.70 -0.85 1.54
C GLU A 31 -3.62 -1.75 0.69
N PHE A 32 -4.26 -1.18 -0.33
CA PHE A 32 -5.05 -1.94 -1.30
C PHE A 32 -4.22 -2.99 -2.06
N LEU A 33 -2.99 -2.65 -2.44
CA LEU A 33 -2.07 -3.58 -3.10
C LEU A 33 -1.70 -4.76 -2.20
N ILE A 34 -1.43 -4.50 -0.92
CA ILE A 34 -1.11 -5.51 0.09
C ILE A 34 -2.27 -6.50 0.26
N LEU A 35 -3.52 -6.01 0.30
CA LEU A 35 -4.70 -6.88 0.42
C LEU A 35 -4.91 -7.77 -0.81
N LEU A 36 -4.69 -7.25 -2.03
CA LEU A 36 -4.71 -8.07 -3.25
C LEU A 36 -3.64 -9.16 -3.23
N LEU A 37 -2.46 -8.84 -2.71
CA LEU A 37 -1.35 -9.79 -2.58
C LEU A 37 -1.67 -10.86 -1.52
N PHE A 38 -2.27 -10.48 -0.39
CA PHE A 38 -2.75 -11.42 0.63
C PHE A 38 -3.79 -12.39 0.05
N TYR A 39 -4.74 -11.89 -0.75
CA TYR A 39 -5.74 -12.71 -1.41
C TYR A 39 -5.12 -13.71 -2.41
N PHE A 40 -4.08 -13.30 -3.14
CA PHE A 40 -3.32 -14.20 -4.01
C PHE A 40 -2.60 -15.30 -3.22
N MET A 41 -1.97 -14.94 -2.09
CA MET A 41 -1.26 -15.88 -1.21
C MET A 41 -2.21 -16.88 -0.56
N PHE A 42 -3.44 -16.47 -0.24
CA PHE A 42 -4.48 -17.36 0.28
C PHE A 42 -4.88 -18.45 -0.72
N TYR A 43 -4.86 -18.15 -2.02
CA TYR A 43 -5.13 -19.12 -3.08
C TYR A 43 -3.93 -20.00 -3.43
N SER A 44 -2.72 -19.64 -2.99
CA SER A 44 -1.52 -20.42 -3.22
C SER A 44 -1.47 -21.59 -2.24
N VAL A 45 -1.51 -22.83 -2.76
CA VAL A 45 -1.43 -24.07 -1.96
C VAL A 45 -0.11 -24.17 -1.17
N TYR A 46 0.92 -23.42 -1.57
CA TYR A 46 2.24 -23.44 -0.94
C TYR A 46 2.34 -22.58 0.32
N PHE A 47 1.40 -21.65 0.54
CA PHE A 47 1.45 -20.77 1.70
C PHE A 47 0.57 -21.31 2.84
N SER A 48 1.18 -21.48 4.01
CA SER A 48 0.45 -21.78 5.23
C SER A 48 -0.31 -20.54 5.71
N PHE A 49 -1.50 -20.71 6.28
CA PHE A 49 -2.31 -19.61 6.83
C PHE A 49 -1.51 -18.71 7.80
N LEU A 50 -0.67 -19.31 8.64
CA LEU A 50 0.20 -18.60 9.58
C LEU A 50 1.16 -17.63 8.86
N THR A 51 1.76 -18.05 7.75
CA THR A 51 2.69 -17.22 6.99
C THR A 51 1.96 -16.06 6.31
N SER A 52 0.74 -16.28 5.83
CA SER A 52 -0.11 -15.23 5.25
C SER A 52 -0.53 -14.18 6.29
N PHE A 53 -0.86 -14.60 7.51
CA PHE A 53 -1.15 -13.66 8.61
C PHE A 53 0.09 -12.90 9.08
N PHE A 54 1.24 -13.56 9.13
CA PHE A 54 2.51 -12.91 9.48
C PHE A 54 2.88 -11.82 8.45
N PHE A 55 2.70 -12.10 7.16
CA PHE A 55 2.85 -11.11 6.09
C PHE A 55 1.94 -9.89 6.31
N LEU A 56 0.66 -10.12 6.64
CA LEU A 56 -0.28 -9.04 6.95
C LEU A 56 0.21 -8.19 8.13
N THR A 57 0.70 -8.80 9.22
CA THR A 57 1.16 -8.04 10.38
C THR A 57 2.34 -7.12 10.07
N ILE A 58 3.34 -7.60 9.31
CA ILE A 58 4.48 -6.77 8.90
C ILE A 58 4.02 -5.63 8.00
N SER A 59 3.09 -5.92 7.08
CA SER A 59 2.60 -4.91 6.14
C SER A 59 1.82 -3.78 6.82
N VAL A 60 1.07 -4.06 7.90
CA VAL A 60 0.38 -3.04 8.68
C VAL A 60 1.37 -2.17 9.46
N CYS A 61 2.49 -2.75 9.93
CA CYS A 61 3.55 -1.97 10.57
C CYS A 61 4.17 -0.94 9.61
N GLU A 62 4.44 -1.34 8.35
CA GLU A 62 4.89 -0.41 7.31
C GLU A 62 3.86 0.68 7.02
N GLY A 63 2.56 0.33 7.00
CA GLY A 63 1.47 1.31 6.88
C GLY A 63 1.44 2.31 8.04
N ALA A 64 1.62 1.85 9.28
CA ALA A 64 1.69 2.71 10.46
C ALA A 64 2.91 3.64 10.44
N LEU A 65 4.07 3.14 10.00
CA LEU A 65 5.26 3.97 9.78
C LEU A 65 5.00 5.03 8.72
N GLY A 66 4.40 4.67 7.58
CA GLY A 66 4.01 5.61 6.53
C GLY A 66 3.06 6.70 7.03
N LEU A 67 2.05 6.34 7.83
CA LEU A 67 1.13 7.32 8.44
C LEU A 67 1.85 8.26 9.41
N SER A 68 2.81 7.75 10.20
CA SER A 68 3.56 8.58 11.14
C SER A 68 4.40 9.65 10.43
N VAL A 69 4.96 9.32 9.26
CA VAL A 69 5.67 10.28 8.39
C VAL A 69 4.68 11.28 7.77
N LEU A 70 3.49 10.83 7.36
CA LEU A 70 2.47 11.74 6.86
C LEU A 70 2.10 12.80 7.92
N VAL A 71 1.92 12.38 9.18
CA VAL A 71 1.59 13.30 10.28
C VAL A 71 2.73 14.29 10.55
N SER A 72 3.99 13.87 10.47
CA SER A 72 5.13 14.78 10.65
C SER A 72 5.22 15.81 9.54
N LEU A 73 4.96 15.41 8.28
CA LEU A 73 4.94 16.30 7.12
C LEU A 73 3.81 17.35 7.18
N VAL A 74 2.61 16.94 7.59
CA VAL A 74 1.49 17.88 7.77
C VAL A 74 1.81 18.92 8.84
N ARG A 75 2.55 18.53 9.90
CA ARG A 75 2.98 19.46 10.96
C ARG A 75 4.09 20.42 10.52
N SER A 76 4.96 20.06 9.58
CA SER A 76 6.07 20.91 9.12
C SER A 76 5.68 21.85 7.99
N SER A 77 4.95 21.33 6.99
CA SER A 77 4.74 22.02 5.71
C SER A 77 3.29 22.45 5.51
N GLY A 78 2.40 22.16 6.48
CA GLY A 78 0.99 22.57 6.47
C GLY A 78 0.13 21.90 5.38
N SER A 79 0.72 21.07 4.51
CA SER A 79 0.04 20.37 3.44
C SER A 79 0.62 18.97 3.21
N ASP A 80 -0.25 18.08 2.75
CA ASP A 80 -0.01 16.69 2.36
C ASP A 80 0.59 16.55 0.94
N LEU A 81 0.99 17.67 0.33
CA LEU A 81 1.56 17.75 -1.00
C LEU A 81 3.07 17.49 -0.95
N ILE A 82 3.50 16.37 -1.54
CA ILE A 82 4.92 15.99 -1.63
C ILE A 82 5.76 17.07 -2.34
N GLY A 83 5.15 17.82 -3.28
CA GLY A 83 5.84 18.86 -4.04
C GLY A 83 6.38 20.02 -3.20
N LEU A 84 5.83 20.25 -2.00
CA LEU A 84 6.28 21.32 -1.10
C LEU A 84 7.56 20.97 -0.33
N LEU A 85 8.05 19.72 -0.44
CA LEU A 85 9.32 19.27 0.13
C LEU A 85 10.52 19.49 -0.81
N ASN A 86 10.28 19.97 -2.03
CA ASN A 86 11.31 20.14 -3.05
C ASN A 86 11.80 21.60 -3.20
N ASP A 87 11.37 22.48 -2.29
CA ASP A 87 11.90 23.83 -2.06
C ASP A 87 12.69 23.85 -0.73
#